data_AF-A0A834IW88-F1
#
_entry.id   AF-A0A834IW88-F1
#
_cell.length_a   1.000
_cell.length_b   1.000
_cell.length_c   1.000
_cell.angle_alpha   90.00
_cell.angle_beta   90.00
_cell.angle_gamma   90.00
#
_symmetry.space_group_name_H-M   'P 1'
#
loop_
_entity.id
_entity.type
_entity.pdbx_description
1 polymer ?
#
loop_
_entity_poly.entity_id
_entity_poly.type
_entity_poly.pdbx_seq_one_letter_code
_entity_poly.pdbx_strand_id
1 'polypeptide(L)'
;MNVCRCLRLWTWTKELAGEVFKIHLDVDDHTPGHYDAELTHHLEEALDLEKELAGEVFKIHFDADDHTPGHYDAELTHNIEEAFISKHRDIIRSLAGYMKDLGEMLDITDSSLAVYLFGELLQSGKY
;
A
#
# COMPACT_ATOMS: atom_id res chain seq x y z
N MET A 1 0.32 -12.12 33.91
CA MET A 1 -0.25 -10.76 33.86
C MET A 1 0.80 -9.80 33.30
N ASN A 2 0.78 -9.52 31.99
CA ASN A 2 1.54 -8.43 31.37
C ASN A 2 0.92 -8.05 30.01
N VAL A 3 -0.41 -7.90 30.00
CA VAL A 3 -1.20 -7.59 28.79
C VAL A 3 -1.25 -6.08 28.49
N CYS A 4 -0.64 -5.24 29.34
CA CYS A 4 -0.80 -3.78 29.29
C CYS A 4 0.28 -3.01 28.52
N ARG A 5 1.26 -3.66 27.88
CA ARG A 5 2.33 -2.95 27.14
C ARG A 5 2.15 -2.92 25.62
N CYS A 6 1.48 -3.90 25.01
CA CYS A 6 1.28 -3.92 23.55
C CYS A 6 0.20 -2.94 23.06
N LEU A 7 -0.85 -2.69 23.86
CA LEU A 7 -1.95 -1.79 23.48
C LEU A 7 -1.54 -0.32 23.34
N ARG A 8 -0.41 0.09 23.93
CA ARG A 8 0.07 1.47 23.87
C ARG A 8 0.93 1.77 22.63
N LEU A 9 1.42 0.73 21.95
CA LEU A 9 2.13 0.85 20.67
C LEU A 9 1.16 0.98 19.49
N TRP A 10 -0.01 0.34 19.57
CA TRP A 10 -0.99 0.32 18.48
C TRP A 10 -1.77 1.64 18.31
N THR A 11 -1.90 2.44 19.37
CA THR A 11 -2.46 3.79 19.27
C THR A 11 -1.48 4.78 18.65
N TRP A 12 -0.16 4.51 18.74
CA TRP A 12 0.88 5.37 18.16
C TRP A 12 1.07 5.14 16.66
N THR A 13 0.83 3.92 16.17
CA THR A 13 0.91 3.60 14.73
C THR A 13 -0.29 4.10 13.92
N LYS A 14 -1.47 4.25 14.55
CA LYS A 14 -2.64 4.88 13.90
C LYS A 14 -2.47 6.38 13.65
N GLU A 15 -1.67 7.05 14.48
CA GLU A 15 -1.43 8.50 14.36
C GLU A 15 -0.38 8.80 13.28
N LEU A 16 0.63 7.94 13.14
CA LEU A 16 1.64 8.06 12.08
C LEU A 16 1.14 7.67 10.68
N ALA A 17 0.22 6.71 10.57
CA ALA A 17 -0.35 6.31 9.27
C ALA A 17 -1.18 7.43 8.60
N GLY A 18 -1.68 8.40 9.38
CA GLY A 18 -2.39 9.57 8.86
C GLY A 18 -1.46 10.71 8.40
N GLU A 19 -0.22 10.76 8.89
CA GLU A 19 0.74 11.83 8.56
C GLU A 19 1.70 11.46 7.43
N VAL A 20 1.96 10.17 7.17
CA VAL A 20 2.82 9.75 6.05
C VAL A 20 2.21 10.09 4.69
N PHE A 21 0.89 10.28 4.59
CA PHE A 21 0.23 10.66 3.33
C PHE A 21 0.36 12.16 2.99
N LYS A 22 1.08 12.94 3.80
CA LYS A 22 1.35 14.34 3.53
C LYS A 22 2.79 14.51 3.06
N ILE A 23 3.15 13.77 2.02
CA ILE A 23 4.39 14.05 1.29
C ILE A 23 4.20 15.40 0.60
N HIS A 24 5.11 16.28 0.97
CA HIS A 24 5.25 17.65 0.57
C HIS A 24 5.49 17.70 -0.95
N LEU A 25 4.47 18.10 -1.71
CA LEU A 25 4.66 18.55 -3.10
C LEU A 25 5.31 19.94 -3.05
N ASP A 26 6.62 19.99 -2.84
CA ASP A 26 7.41 21.15 -3.26
C ASP A 26 7.53 21.08 -4.78
N VAL A 27 6.70 21.88 -5.44
CA VAL A 27 6.65 22.07 -6.88
C VAL A 27 7.86 22.93 -7.28
N ASP A 28 8.98 22.29 -7.61
CA ASP A 28 10.12 22.92 -8.28
C ASP A 28 10.10 22.67 -9.81
N ASP A 29 10.82 23.54 -10.50
CA ASP A 29 10.59 24.09 -11.84
C ASP A 29 10.86 23.21 -13.09
N HIS A 30 10.03 23.42 -14.12
CA HIS A 30 10.18 23.21 -15.58
C HIS A 30 11.09 22.09 -16.14
N THR A 31 10.54 20.88 -16.37
CA THR A 31 10.82 20.10 -17.60
C THR A 31 9.60 19.22 -18.01
N PRO A 32 9.22 19.11 -19.31
CA PRO A 32 7.94 18.51 -19.71
C PRO A 32 7.87 16.97 -19.71
N GLY A 33 8.91 16.28 -19.24
CA GLY A 33 9.02 14.81 -19.23
C GLY A 33 9.49 14.25 -17.90
N HIS A 34 9.23 14.96 -16.80
CA HIS A 34 9.59 14.54 -15.45
C HIS A 34 8.38 14.00 -14.65
N TYR A 35 7.18 14.49 -14.95
CA TYR A 35 5.97 14.19 -14.18
C TYR A 35 5.51 12.73 -14.30
N ASP A 36 5.81 12.07 -15.42
CA ASP A 36 5.53 10.65 -15.63
C ASP A 36 6.44 9.77 -14.78
N ALA A 37 7.75 9.99 -14.85
CA ALA A 37 8.75 9.21 -14.12
C ALA A 37 8.52 9.29 -12.61
N GLU A 38 8.14 10.46 -12.10
CA GLU A 38 7.87 10.66 -10.68
C GLU A 38 6.58 9.96 -10.24
N LEU A 39 5.49 10.05 -11.01
CA LEU A 39 4.24 9.36 -10.67
C LEU A 39 4.42 7.85 -10.71
N THR A 40 5.06 7.31 -11.75
CA THR A 40 5.33 5.87 -11.84
C THR A 40 6.20 5.39 -10.68
N HIS A 41 7.23 6.17 -10.31
CA HIS A 41 8.09 5.84 -9.19
C HIS A 41 7.32 5.76 -7.86
N HIS A 42 6.42 6.72 -7.57
CA HIS A 42 5.62 6.68 -6.37
C HIS A 42 4.64 5.49 -6.33
N LEU A 43 4.05 5.11 -7.47
CA LEU A 43 3.20 3.91 -7.53
C LEU A 43 4.01 2.62 -7.34
N GLU A 44 5.21 2.56 -7.92
CA GLU A 44 6.14 1.43 -7.75
C GLU A 44 6.56 1.28 -6.28
N GLU A 45 6.94 2.38 -5.63
CA GLU A 45 7.31 2.41 -4.22
C GLU A 45 6.15 1.99 -3.33
N ALA A 46 4.94 2.52 -3.56
CA ALA A 46 3.75 2.12 -2.81
C ALA A 46 3.44 0.62 -2.97
N LEU A 47 3.58 0.09 -4.18
CA LEU A 47 3.37 -1.33 -4.45
C LEU A 47 4.40 -2.21 -3.75
N ASP A 48 5.66 -1.80 -3.74
CA ASP A 48 6.73 -2.58 -3.09
C ASP A 48 6.61 -2.55 -1.57
N LEU A 49 6.23 -1.42 -0.97
CA LEU A 49 5.91 -1.32 0.46
C LEU A 49 4.74 -2.25 0.84
N GLU A 50 3.68 -2.29 0.05
CA GLU A 50 2.53 -3.18 0.31
C GLU A 50 2.90 -4.67 0.19
N LYS A 51 3.79 -5.03 -0.75
CA LYS A 51 4.32 -6.40 -0.83
C LYS A 51 5.19 -6.74 0.37
N GLU A 52 6.02 -5.81 0.84
CA GLU A 52 6.86 -6.01 2.02
C GLU A 52 5.98 -6.25 3.27
N LEU A 53 4.99 -5.37 3.49
CA LEU A 53 4.04 -5.51 4.60
C LEU A 53 3.27 -6.82 4.52
N ALA A 54 2.78 -7.20 3.34
CA ALA A 54 2.12 -8.48 3.13
C ALA A 54 3.04 -9.66 3.48
N GLY A 55 4.32 -9.58 3.10
CA GLY A 55 5.34 -10.58 3.42
C GLY A 55 5.57 -10.74 4.93
N GLU A 56 5.65 -9.63 5.66
CA GLU A 56 5.77 -9.65 7.12
C GLU A 56 4.52 -10.24 7.79
N VAL A 57 3.33 -9.90 7.31
CA VAL A 57 2.07 -10.49 7.78
C VAL A 57 2.04 -12.00 7.55
N PHE A 58 2.52 -12.48 6.38
CA PHE A 58 2.62 -13.91 6.11
C PHE A 58 3.58 -14.62 7.06
N LYS A 59 4.72 -14.01 7.43
CA LYS A 59 5.64 -14.60 8.42
C LYS A 59 4.94 -14.79 9.76
N ILE A 60 4.22 -13.78 10.23
CA ILE A 60 3.46 -13.86 11.49
C ILE A 60 2.36 -14.93 11.40
N HIS A 61 1.67 -15.02 10.26
CA HIS A 61 0.67 -16.06 10.02
C HIS A 61 1.29 -17.47 10.07
N PHE A 62 2.43 -17.68 9.42
CA PHE A 62 3.15 -18.97 9.47
C PHE A 62 3.64 -19.31 10.89
N ASP A 63 4.10 -18.31 11.66
CA ASP A 63 4.52 -18.51 13.05
C ASP A 63 3.34 -18.84 13.96
N ALA A 64 2.15 -18.26 13.71
CA ALA A 64 0.92 -18.52 14.47
C ALA A 64 0.25 -19.85 14.09
N ASP A 65 0.42 -20.29 12.84
CA ASP A 65 -0.06 -21.56 12.30
C ASP A 65 0.94 -22.70 12.53
N ASP A 66 2.08 -22.45 13.18
CA ASP A 66 3.05 -23.51 13.47
C ASP A 66 2.38 -24.59 14.35
N HIS A 67 2.37 -25.82 13.83
CA HIS A 67 1.70 -26.96 14.44
C HIS A 67 2.49 -27.51 15.65
N THR A 68 3.39 -26.71 16.21
CA THR A 68 4.14 -27.07 17.40
C THR A 68 3.21 -27.09 18.63
N PRO A 69 3.32 -28.13 19.49
CA PRO A 69 2.44 -28.26 20.64
C PRO A 69 2.59 -27.05 21.59
N GLY A 70 1.55 -26.22 21.69
CA GLY A 70 1.50 -25.06 22.60
C GLY A 70 1.71 -23.69 21.94
N HIS A 71 1.90 -23.62 20.62
CA HIS A 71 2.06 -22.35 19.88
C HIS A 71 0.98 -22.08 18.82
N TYR A 72 0.15 -23.07 18.51
CA TYR A 72 -0.98 -22.89 17.59
C TYR A 72 -2.09 -22.01 18.19
N ASP A 73 -2.32 -20.85 17.58
CA ASP A 73 -3.41 -19.91 17.94
C ASP A 73 -4.37 -19.68 16.76
N ALA A 74 -5.45 -20.47 16.74
CA ALA A 74 -6.45 -20.43 15.68
C ALA A 74 -7.20 -19.08 15.57
N GLU A 75 -7.37 -18.36 16.68
CA GLU A 75 -8.06 -17.05 16.67
C GLU A 75 -7.18 -16.00 16.02
N LEU A 76 -5.88 -16.00 16.33
CA LEU A 76 -4.91 -15.10 15.71
C LEU A 76 -4.78 -15.37 14.20
N THR A 77 -4.64 -16.63 13.81
CA THR A 77 -4.56 -17.04 12.40
C THR A 77 -5.79 -16.58 11.61
N HIS A 78 -6.99 -16.82 12.15
CA HIS A 78 -8.24 -16.39 11.51
C HIS A 78 -8.36 -14.86 11.40
N ASN A 79 -7.97 -14.13 12.45
CA ASN A 79 -7.99 -12.66 12.43
C ASN A 79 -7.05 -12.09 11.35
N ILE A 80 -5.85 -12.66 11.22
CA ILE A 80 -4.87 -12.21 10.22
C ILE A 80 -5.39 -12.43 8.79
N GLU A 81 -6.00 -13.59 8.54
CA GLU A 81 -6.58 -13.93 7.24
C GLU A 81 -7.68 -12.95 6.81
N GLU A 82 -8.63 -12.68 7.69
CA GLU A 82 -9.76 -11.81 7.38
C GLU A 82 -9.34 -10.32 7.34
N ALA A 83 -8.59 -9.86 8.34
CA ALA A 83 -8.37 -8.44 8.53
C ALA A 83 -7.21 -7.88 7.68
N PHE A 84 -6.22 -8.70 7.32
CA PHE A 84 -4.98 -8.24 6.68
C PHE A 84 -4.75 -8.90 5.32
N ILE A 85 -4.79 -10.24 5.22
CA ILE A 85 -4.49 -10.93 3.96
C ILE A 85 -5.45 -10.52 2.84
N SER A 86 -6.76 -10.44 3.13
CA SER A 86 -7.73 -9.97 2.13
C SER A 86 -7.46 -8.53 1.69
N LYS A 87 -7.13 -7.63 2.63
CA LYS A 87 -6.91 -6.21 2.32
C LYS A 87 -5.63 -5.99 1.50
N HIS A 88 -4.52 -6.61 1.89
CA HIS A 88 -3.27 -6.50 1.13
C HIS A 88 -3.44 -7.04 -0.29
N ARG A 89 -4.18 -8.15 -0.48
CA ARG A 89 -4.52 -8.64 -1.81
C ARG A 89 -5.24 -7.58 -2.65
N ASP A 90 -6.28 -6.98 -2.10
CA ASP A 90 -7.11 -6.01 -2.82
C ASP A 90 -6.32 -4.74 -3.15
N ILE A 91 -5.52 -4.24 -2.20
CA ILE A 91 -4.64 -3.08 -2.39
C ILE A 91 -3.59 -3.36 -3.47
N ILE A 92 -2.83 -4.46 -3.37
CA ILE A 92 -1.82 -4.85 -4.36
C ILE A 92 -2.43 -4.96 -5.75
N ARG A 93 -3.64 -5.55 -5.84
CA ARG A 93 -4.36 -5.67 -7.11
C ARG A 93 -4.79 -4.32 -7.68
N SER A 94 -5.26 -3.40 -6.84
CA SER A 94 -5.61 -2.04 -7.26
C SER A 94 -4.39 -1.26 -7.76
N LEU A 95 -3.28 -1.27 -7.00
CA LEU A 95 -2.03 -0.59 -7.35
C LEU A 95 -1.41 -1.13 -8.64
N ALA A 96 -1.39 -2.46 -8.80
CA ALA A 96 -0.93 -3.08 -10.05
C ALA A 96 -1.84 -2.73 -11.24
N GLY A 97 -3.15 -2.58 -11.02
CA GLY A 97 -4.10 -2.11 -12.02
C GLY A 97 -3.81 -0.67 -12.43
N TYR A 98 -3.60 0.22 -11.46
CA TYR A 98 -3.23 1.61 -11.70
C TYR A 98 -1.95 1.77 -12.51
N MET A 99 -0.90 1.01 -12.17
CA MET A 99 0.35 1.03 -12.94
C MET A 99 0.14 0.57 -14.39
N LYS A 100 -0.68 -0.46 -14.61
CA LYS A 100 -0.99 -0.96 -15.94
C LYS A 100 -1.77 0.05 -16.77
N ASP A 101 -2.81 0.63 -16.18
CA ASP A 101 -3.66 1.63 -16.83
C ASP A 101 -2.85 2.90 -17.17
N LEU A 102 -1.97 3.35 -16.25
CA LEU A 102 -1.08 4.47 -16.48
C LEU A 102 -0.07 4.18 -17.60
N GLY A 103 0.55 2.99 -17.60
CA GLY A 103 1.46 2.57 -18.67
C GLY A 103 0.79 2.56 -20.05
N GLU A 104 -0.44 2.03 -20.14
CA GLU A 104 -1.22 2.03 -21.39
C GLU A 104 -1.59 3.46 -21.84
N MET A 105 -1.87 4.38 -20.91
CA MET A 105 -2.17 5.78 -21.26
C MET A 105 -0.94 6.56 -21.73
N LEU A 106 0.23 6.32 -21.13
CA LEU A 106 1.51 6.94 -21.51
C LEU A 106 1.97 6.50 -22.92
N ASP A 107 1.63 5.28 -23.34
CA ASP A 107 1.94 4.78 -24.69
C ASP A 107 1.07 5.40 -25.79
N ILE A 108 -0.15 5.85 -25.46
CA ILE A 108 -1.16 6.32 -26.44
C ILE A 108 -1.21 7.85 -26.54
N THR A 109 -1.02 8.56 -25.42
CA THR A 109 -1.29 10.00 -25.30
C THR A 109 -0.03 10.77 -24.89
N ASP A 110 -0.01 12.08 -25.10
CA ASP A 110 1.03 12.95 -24.52
C ASP A 110 1.15 12.70 -23.00
N SER A 111 2.37 12.40 -22.56
CA SER A 111 2.70 12.00 -21.17
C SER A 111 2.10 12.94 -20.12
N SER A 112 2.17 14.26 -20.34
CA SER A 112 1.63 15.26 -19.43
C SER A 112 0.09 15.24 -19.32
N LEU A 113 -0.62 14.93 -20.41
CA LEU A 113 -2.07 14.82 -20.42
C LEU A 113 -2.53 13.51 -19.77
N ALA A 114 -1.81 12.41 -20.00
CA ALA A 114 -2.07 11.13 -19.35
C ALA A 114 -1.99 11.25 -17.82
N VAL A 115 -0.92 11.87 -17.30
CA VAL A 115 -0.74 12.11 -15.85
C VAL A 115 -1.88 12.98 -15.28
N TYR A 116 -2.26 14.05 -15.98
CA TYR A 116 -3.36 14.92 -15.54
C TYR A 116 -4.70 14.20 -15.48
N LEU A 117 -5.07 13.48 -16.55
CA LEU A 117 -6.31 12.70 -16.61
C LEU A 117 -6.33 11.59 -15.56
N PHE A 118 -5.19 10.95 -15.33
CA PHE A 118 -5.05 9.93 -14.30
C PHE A 118 -5.26 10.50 -12.89
N GLY A 119 -4.70 11.68 -12.60
CA GLY A 119 -4.95 12.39 -11.34
C GLY A 119 -6.43 12.71 -11.11
N GLU A 120 -7.15 13.16 -12.14
CA GLU A 120 -8.60 13.38 -12.08
C GLU A 120 -9.38 12.07 -11.87
N LEU A 121 -8.95 10.98 -12.51
CA LEU A 121 -9.60 9.68 -12.34
C LEU A 121 -9.49 9.18 -10.89
N LEU A 122 -8.31 9.31 -10.27
CA LEU A 122 -8.11 8.97 -8.86
C LEU A 122 -8.98 9.83 -7.94
N GLN A 123 -9.08 11.14 -8.19
CA GLN A 123 -9.90 12.04 -7.37
C GLN A 123 -11.40 11.79 -7.52
N SER A 124 -11.84 11.39 -8.70
CA SER A 124 -13.26 11.13 -9.00
C SER A 124 -13.83 9.89 -8.30
N GLY A 125 -12.97 9.07 -7.67
CA GLY A 125 -13.39 7.86 -6.96
C GLY A 125 -14.09 6.83 -7.86
N LYS A 126 -13.80 6.84 -9.16
CA LYS A 126 -14.35 5.86 -10.13
C LYS A 126 -13.65 4.49 -10.06
N TYR A 127 -12.84 4.28 -9.03
CA TYR A 127 -12.15 3.04 -8.69
C TYR A 127 -12.51 2.61 -7.27
#